data_AF-A0A2H0QRP7-F1
#
_entry.id   AF-A0A2H0QRP7-F1
#
_cell.length_a   1.000
_cell.length_b   1.000
_cell.length_c   1.000
_cell.angle_alpha   90.00
_cell.angle_beta   90.00
_cell.angle_gamma   90.00
#
_symmetry.space_group_name_H-M   'P 1'
#
loop_
_entity.id
_entity.type
_entity.pdbx_description
1 polymer ?
#
loop_
_entity_poly.entity_id
_entity_poly.type
_entity_poly.pdbx_seq_one_letter_code
_entity_poly.pdbx_strand_id
1 'polypeptide(L)'
;MVLRRSFLLFSFIISFSAGCVTDGDQMGNDYAALAAQSTASPRIQGELDNLTKNGTTFPSSDEVVRAIDPQRDICKTCSELHPPAASDAEAVAAKINTPVCTHFNKFKSAGVPEKPLKQALFFYNKNKGDLNKQRYVSIADYSQRSNQKRFYILDMQTGQVRKEKVSHGSGDKNGTKSGDLDHDGMIDKCHHGNNITSRENMTRAGFFMTKELYKSKKHERMKSVNGKQVREWPYLDSNKNNGLRMVGLSPEVNDEALAQGVVMHGAWYNDVSDIMGRSYGCPAFESDIAPSVIDTLRGGSLYYSYTPRCEILQSKVEKQIKGWQGMCAS
;
A
#
# COMPACT_ATOMS: atom_id res chain seq x y z
N MET A 1 5.91 -63.13 20.77
CA MET A 1 6.43 -61.89 21.39
C MET A 1 5.33 -60.84 21.28
N VAL A 2 4.75 -60.46 22.42
CA VAL A 2 3.81 -59.34 22.54
C VAL A 2 4.60 -58.04 22.42
N LEU A 3 4.04 -57.01 21.76
CA LEU A 3 3.96 -55.60 22.18
C LEU A 3 3.52 -54.77 20.95
N ARG A 4 2.27 -54.28 20.89
CA ARG A 4 1.77 -52.98 21.39
C ARG A 4 2.26 -51.74 20.61
N ARG A 5 1.24 -50.98 20.18
CA ARG A 5 1.06 -49.51 20.26
C ARG A 5 1.18 -48.64 19.00
N SER A 6 0.02 -48.02 18.74
CA SER A 6 -0.22 -46.57 18.64
C SER A 6 -0.44 -45.95 17.26
N PHE A 7 -1.68 -45.51 17.09
CA PHE A 7 -2.22 -44.53 16.16
C PHE A 7 -1.49 -43.18 16.21
N LEU A 8 -1.34 -42.54 15.05
CA LEU A 8 -1.24 -41.09 14.90
C LEU A 8 -2.03 -40.68 13.65
N LEU A 9 -3.10 -39.92 13.85
CA LEU A 9 -3.88 -39.22 12.83
C LEU A 9 -3.07 -38.01 12.32
N PHE A 10 -3.08 -37.79 11.01
CA PHE A 10 -2.91 -36.46 10.42
C PHE A 10 -4.10 -36.21 9.48
N SER A 11 -4.93 -35.22 9.80
CA SER A 11 -5.95 -34.69 8.91
C SER A 11 -5.36 -33.55 8.09
N PHE A 12 -5.44 -33.64 6.76
CA PHE A 12 -5.27 -32.51 5.85
C PHE A 12 -6.61 -32.25 5.17
N ILE A 13 -7.18 -31.07 5.40
CA ILE A 13 -8.37 -30.57 4.71
C ILE A 13 -7.89 -29.72 3.54
N ILE A 14 -8.14 -30.17 2.31
CA ILE A 14 -8.06 -29.35 1.10
C ILE A 14 -9.50 -28.95 0.79
N SER A 15 -9.86 -27.68 0.96
CA SER A 15 -11.15 -27.15 0.48
C SER A 15 -11.02 -26.75 -0.99
N PHE A 16 -11.76 -27.42 -1.87
CA PHE A 16 -12.12 -26.91 -3.18
C PHE A 16 -13.57 -26.43 -3.12
N SER A 17 -13.79 -25.13 -3.33
CA SER A 17 -15.12 -24.58 -3.60
C SER A 17 -15.44 -24.78 -5.07
N ALA A 18 -16.27 -25.78 -5.37
CA ALA A 18 -16.87 -25.96 -6.69
C ALA A 18 -18.15 -25.12 -6.78
N GLY A 19 -18.15 -24.10 -7.63
CA GLY A 19 -19.37 -23.43 -8.07
C GLY A 19 -20.16 -24.34 -9.00
N CYS A 20 -21.49 -24.31 -8.90
CA CYS A 20 -22.39 -25.04 -9.79
C CYS A 20 -22.23 -24.54 -11.23
N VAL A 21 -22.00 -25.47 -12.17
CA VAL A 21 -22.22 -25.26 -13.61
C VAL A 21 -23.26 -26.29 -14.04
N THR A 22 -24.37 -25.80 -14.56
CA THR A 22 -25.45 -26.58 -15.17
C THR A 22 -25.19 -26.74 -16.66
N ASP A 23 -25.43 -27.96 -17.16
CA ASP A 23 -25.40 -28.43 -18.56
C ASP A 23 -24.00 -28.36 -19.22
N GLY A 24 -23.42 -29.39 -19.83
CA GLY A 24 -24.00 -30.46 -20.64
C GLY A 24 -23.29 -30.34 -22.01
N ASP A 25 -22.30 -31.19 -22.25
CA ASP A 25 -21.52 -31.36 -23.50
C ASP A 25 -20.58 -30.22 -23.95
N GLN A 26 -19.29 -30.34 -23.59
CA GLN A 26 -18.15 -30.41 -24.52
C GLN A 26 -16.80 -30.08 -23.83
N MET A 27 -15.79 -30.83 -24.25
CA MET A 27 -14.35 -30.63 -24.06
C MET A 27 -13.75 -31.06 -22.71
N GLY A 28 -13.51 -32.37 -22.63
CA GLY A 28 -12.27 -32.87 -22.05
C GLY A 28 -11.04 -32.41 -22.85
N ASN A 29 -9.89 -32.53 -22.20
CA ASN A 29 -8.56 -32.01 -22.55
C ASN A 29 -8.33 -30.56 -22.10
N ASP A 30 -7.97 -30.39 -20.81
CA ASP A 30 -7.01 -29.36 -20.37
C ASP A 30 -6.46 -29.60 -18.94
N TYR A 31 -6.96 -30.60 -18.21
CA TYR A 31 -6.46 -30.92 -16.85
C TYR A 31 -5.17 -31.77 -16.81
N ALA A 32 -4.63 -32.19 -17.95
CA ALA A 32 -3.38 -32.95 -18.00
C ALA A 32 -2.11 -32.07 -18.00
N ALA A 33 -2.21 -30.76 -18.22
CA ALA A 33 -1.06 -29.86 -18.29
C ALA A 33 -0.70 -29.16 -16.96
N LEU A 34 -1.52 -29.28 -15.92
CA LEU A 34 -1.30 -28.64 -14.62
C LEU A 34 -0.65 -29.55 -13.57
N ALA A 35 -0.36 -30.81 -13.92
CA ALA A 35 0.27 -31.78 -13.02
C ALA A 35 1.81 -31.86 -13.13
N ALA A 36 2.48 -30.95 -13.85
CA ALA A 36 3.91 -31.05 -14.14
C ALA A 36 4.84 -30.04 -13.43
N GLN A 37 4.35 -29.19 -12.51
CA GLN A 37 5.21 -28.19 -11.84
C GLN A 37 4.91 -27.96 -10.35
N SER A 38 4.54 -29.02 -9.61
CA SER A 38 4.55 -28.99 -8.14
C SER A 38 5.57 -29.99 -7.64
N THR A 39 6.62 -29.50 -6.97
CA THR A 39 7.67 -30.31 -6.35
C THR A 39 7.10 -31.06 -5.15
N ALA A 40 6.53 -32.24 -5.38
CA ALA A 40 6.15 -33.16 -4.32
C ALA A 40 7.41 -33.77 -3.68
N SER A 41 7.37 -33.98 -2.35
CA SER A 41 8.44 -34.60 -1.58
C SER A 41 8.80 -36.00 -2.13
N PRO A 42 10.08 -36.45 -2.07
CA PRO A 42 10.53 -37.76 -2.58
C PRO A 42 9.74 -38.97 -2.06
N ARG A 43 9.05 -38.80 -0.92
CA ARG A 43 8.21 -39.84 -0.31
C ARG A 43 6.89 -40.08 -1.06
N ILE A 44 6.33 -39.05 -1.68
CA ILE A 44 5.07 -39.12 -2.43
C ILE A 44 5.30 -39.74 -3.81
N GLN A 45 6.44 -39.45 -4.43
CA GLN A 45 6.81 -40.06 -5.72
C GLN A 45 6.99 -41.58 -5.58
N GLY A 46 7.56 -42.05 -4.46
CA GLY A 46 7.72 -43.49 -4.20
C GLY A 46 6.42 -44.27 -3.97
N GLU A 47 5.35 -43.62 -3.49
CA GLU A 47 4.03 -44.26 -3.35
C GLU A 47 3.26 -44.29 -4.67
N LEU A 48 3.39 -43.24 -5.50
CA LEU A 48 2.77 -43.16 -6.83
C LEU A 48 3.40 -44.17 -7.83
N ASP A 49 4.72 -44.34 -7.76
CA ASP A 49 5.48 -45.31 -8.57
C ASP A 49 5.19 -46.77 -8.18
N ASN A 50 4.74 -47.02 -6.94
CA ASN A 50 4.32 -48.35 -6.48
C ASN A 50 2.89 -48.71 -6.90
N LEU A 51 2.00 -47.72 -7.00
CA LEU A 51 0.61 -47.91 -7.45
C LEU A 51 0.54 -48.20 -8.96
N THR A 52 1.43 -47.62 -9.75
CA THR A 52 1.51 -47.82 -11.21
C THR A 52 2.22 -49.12 -11.62
N LYS A 53 3.10 -49.68 -10.77
CA LYS A 53 3.79 -50.96 -11.04
C LYS A 53 2.92 -52.22 -10.85
N ASN A 54 1.81 -52.13 -10.12
CA ASN A 54 0.96 -53.29 -9.81
C ASN A 54 -0.28 -53.45 -10.71
N GLY A 55 -0.36 -52.73 -11.83
CA GLY A 55 -1.32 -53.02 -12.90
C GLY A 55 -2.79 -53.12 -12.45
N THR A 56 -3.21 -52.30 -11.48
CA THR A 56 -4.60 -52.29 -11.02
C THR A 56 -5.45 -51.51 -12.02
N THR A 57 -6.35 -52.21 -12.70
CA THR A 57 -7.38 -51.60 -13.54
C THR A 57 -8.46 -50.97 -12.66
N PHE A 58 -8.76 -49.70 -12.87
CA PHE A 58 -9.89 -49.02 -12.23
C PHE A 58 -11.21 -49.44 -12.91
N PRO A 59 -12.29 -49.70 -12.15
CA PRO A 59 -13.60 -49.97 -12.73
C PRO A 59 -14.15 -48.70 -13.40
N SER A 60 -14.96 -48.88 -14.44
CA SER A 60 -15.65 -47.77 -15.11
C SER A 60 -16.74 -47.19 -14.21
N SER A 61 -17.17 -45.96 -14.53
CA SER A 61 -18.17 -45.19 -13.78
C SER A 61 -19.49 -45.92 -13.53
N ASP A 62 -19.84 -46.88 -14.37
CA ASP A 62 -21.13 -47.59 -14.30
C ASP A 62 -21.14 -48.71 -13.25
N GLU A 63 -19.97 -49.21 -12.83
CA GLU A 63 -19.88 -50.33 -11.87
C GLU A 63 -19.95 -49.86 -10.42
N VAL A 64 -19.56 -48.62 -10.13
CA VAL A 64 -19.62 -48.02 -8.78
C VAL A 64 -21.07 -47.67 -8.39
N VAL A 65 -21.94 -47.39 -9.36
CA VAL A 65 -23.32 -46.95 -9.11
C VAL A 65 -24.23 -48.10 -8.64
N ARG A 66 -23.87 -49.38 -8.84
CA ARG A 66 -24.71 -50.53 -8.46
C ARG A 66 -24.45 -51.11 -7.06
N ALA A 67 -23.59 -50.49 -6.25
CA ALA A 67 -23.24 -50.98 -4.91
C ALA A 67 -23.89 -50.21 -3.75
N ILE A 68 -25.00 -49.49 -3.97
CA ILE A 68 -25.73 -48.77 -2.92
C ILE A 68 -27.09 -49.46 -2.69
N ASP A 69 -27.16 -50.16 -1.56
CA ASP A 69 -28.32 -50.81 -0.95
C ASP A 69 -29.56 -49.85 -0.89
N PRO A 70 -30.76 -50.25 -1.35
CA PRO A 70 -31.94 -49.38 -1.38
C PRO A 70 -32.61 -49.12 -0.02
N GLN A 71 -32.08 -49.58 1.11
CA GLN A 71 -32.74 -49.45 2.42
C GLN A 71 -31.99 -48.67 3.51
N ARG A 72 -31.08 -47.75 3.16
CA ARG A 72 -30.56 -46.78 4.15
C ARG A 72 -31.08 -45.38 3.90
N ASP A 73 -32.13 -45.05 4.64
CA ASP A 73 -32.54 -43.69 4.97
C ASP A 73 -31.34 -42.89 5.52
N ILE A 74 -30.68 -42.10 4.68
CA ILE A 74 -29.75 -41.05 5.11
C ILE A 74 -30.43 -39.71 4.82
N CYS A 75 -31.54 -39.45 5.50
CA CYS A 75 -32.13 -38.12 5.57
C CYS A 75 -32.85 -37.90 6.90
N LYS A 76 -32.08 -37.86 8.00
CA LYS A 76 -32.53 -37.26 9.27
C LYS A 76 -31.33 -36.64 10.01
N THR A 77 -30.98 -35.42 9.61
CA THR A 77 -30.52 -34.30 10.47
C THR A 77 -30.01 -33.14 9.61
N CYS A 78 -30.91 -32.38 8.99
CA CYS A 78 -30.63 -31.02 8.50
C CYS A 78 -31.08 -29.97 9.55
N SER A 79 -30.74 -30.17 10.83
CA SER A 79 -31.09 -29.23 11.90
C SER A 79 -29.92 -28.85 12.83
N GLU A 80 -28.68 -29.17 12.48
CA GLU A 80 -27.50 -28.76 13.26
C GLU A 80 -26.37 -28.19 12.40
N LEU A 81 -26.71 -27.48 11.32
CA LEU A 81 -25.80 -26.45 10.82
C LEU A 81 -25.94 -25.25 11.75
N HIS A 82 -25.14 -25.25 12.81
CA HIS A 82 -24.95 -24.05 13.62
C HIS A 82 -24.54 -22.91 12.66
N PRO A 83 -25.23 -21.75 12.68
CA PRO A 83 -24.70 -20.57 12.01
C PRO A 83 -23.29 -20.29 12.56
N PRO A 84 -22.38 -19.70 11.75
CA PRO A 84 -21.06 -19.31 12.25
C PRO A 84 -21.25 -18.55 13.57
N ALA A 85 -20.45 -18.91 14.58
CA ALA A 85 -20.54 -18.33 15.91
C ALA A 85 -20.64 -16.80 15.79
N ALA A 86 -21.52 -16.17 16.56
CA ALA A 86 -21.74 -14.74 16.54
C ALA A 86 -20.43 -13.92 16.60
N SER A 87 -19.37 -14.49 17.19
CA SER A 87 -18.01 -13.92 17.24
C SER A 87 -17.35 -13.73 15.87
N ASP A 88 -17.61 -14.59 14.88
CA ASP A 88 -17.00 -14.50 13.56
C ASP A 88 -17.75 -13.51 12.67
N ALA A 89 -19.08 -13.46 12.79
CA ALA A 89 -19.91 -12.44 12.16
C ALA A 89 -19.67 -11.04 12.79
N GLU A 90 -19.45 -10.96 14.10
CA GLU A 90 -19.05 -9.72 14.79
C GLU A 90 -17.62 -9.28 14.43
N ALA A 91 -16.67 -10.22 14.26
CA ALA A 91 -15.32 -9.91 13.80
C ALA A 91 -15.27 -9.46 12.33
N VAL A 92 -16.18 -9.95 11.49
CA VAL A 92 -16.37 -9.49 10.11
C VAL A 92 -17.10 -8.15 10.09
N ALA A 93 -18.14 -7.95 10.89
CA ALA A 93 -18.87 -6.68 11.02
C ALA A 93 -17.99 -5.55 11.63
N ALA A 94 -17.05 -5.89 12.51
CA ALA A 94 -16.07 -4.95 13.06
C ALA A 94 -15.08 -4.41 12.00
N LYS A 95 -14.88 -5.11 10.87
CA LYS A 95 -14.09 -4.61 9.72
C LYS A 95 -14.84 -3.59 8.86
N ILE A 96 -16.18 -3.57 8.92
CA ILE A 96 -17.04 -2.76 8.05
C ILE A 96 -17.39 -1.40 8.70
N ASN A 97 -17.27 -1.27 10.03
CA ASN A 97 -17.69 -0.09 10.80
C ASN A 97 -16.60 0.55 11.69
N THR A 98 -15.33 0.53 11.28
CA THR A 98 -14.36 1.38 11.96
C THR A 98 -14.63 2.86 11.60
N PRO A 99 -14.68 3.81 12.56
CA PRO A 99 -14.93 5.23 12.28
C PRO A 99 -13.99 5.85 11.23
N VAL A 100 -12.81 5.25 11.03
CA VAL A 100 -11.85 5.64 9.99
C VAL A 100 -12.33 5.32 8.56
N CYS A 101 -13.23 4.35 8.39
CA CYS A 101 -13.80 3.96 7.08
C CYS A 101 -15.06 4.74 6.72
N THR A 102 -15.64 5.54 7.63
CA THR A 102 -16.91 6.26 7.42
C THR A 102 -16.93 7.06 6.11
N HIS A 103 -15.81 7.70 5.75
CA HIS A 103 -15.70 8.53 4.55
C HIS A 103 -14.99 7.85 3.37
N PHE A 104 -14.72 6.54 3.45
CA PHE A 104 -13.91 5.83 2.46
C PHE A 104 -14.44 5.96 1.02
N ASN A 105 -15.74 5.71 0.82
CA ASN A 105 -16.36 5.84 -0.49
C ASN A 105 -16.35 7.29 -1.00
N LYS A 106 -16.51 8.26 -0.10
CA LYS A 106 -16.45 9.69 -0.44
C LYS A 106 -15.05 10.08 -0.92
N PHE A 107 -14.00 9.59 -0.25
CA PHE A 107 -12.62 9.79 -0.69
C PHE A 107 -12.35 9.18 -2.07
N LYS A 108 -12.81 7.93 -2.31
CA LYS A 108 -12.71 7.29 -3.62
C LYS A 108 -13.44 8.07 -4.71
N SER A 109 -14.69 8.47 -4.47
CA SER A 109 -15.49 9.27 -5.41
C SER A 109 -14.87 10.65 -5.69
N ALA A 110 -14.09 11.20 -4.75
CA ALA A 110 -13.31 12.42 -4.97
C ALA A 110 -12.02 12.19 -5.79
N GLY A 111 -11.72 10.96 -6.18
CA GLY A 111 -10.61 10.58 -7.04
C GLY A 111 -9.34 10.15 -6.30
N VAL A 112 -9.41 9.84 -5.00
CA VAL A 112 -8.25 9.29 -4.27
C VAL A 112 -8.08 7.81 -4.66
N PRO A 113 -6.90 7.37 -5.13
CA PRO A 113 -6.69 5.99 -5.53
C PRO A 113 -6.83 5.01 -4.37
N GLU A 114 -7.50 3.89 -4.63
CA GLU A 114 -7.94 2.96 -3.57
C GLU A 114 -6.78 2.34 -2.79
N LYS A 115 -5.74 1.87 -3.49
CA LYS A 115 -4.59 1.21 -2.85
C LYS A 115 -3.89 2.12 -1.82
N PRO A 116 -3.37 3.31 -2.19
CA PRO A 116 -2.75 4.19 -1.21
C PRO A 116 -3.73 4.72 -0.16
N LEU A 117 -5.02 4.87 -0.49
CA LEU A 117 -6.05 5.22 0.49
C LEU A 117 -6.19 4.14 1.58
N LYS A 118 -6.37 2.88 1.20
CA LYS A 118 -6.47 1.75 2.16
C LYS A 118 -5.21 1.64 3.02
N GLN A 119 -4.03 1.81 2.41
CA GLN A 119 -2.74 1.79 3.12
C GLN A 119 -2.63 2.92 4.15
N ALA A 120 -2.98 4.15 3.76
CA ALA A 120 -2.98 5.31 4.64
C ALA A 120 -3.97 5.17 5.80
N LEU A 121 -5.21 4.75 5.51
CA LEU A 121 -6.23 4.54 6.55
C LEU A 121 -5.86 3.42 7.51
N PHE A 122 -5.28 2.33 7.02
CA PHE A 122 -4.81 1.24 7.88
C PHE A 122 -3.72 1.72 8.84
N PHE A 123 -2.69 2.41 8.33
CA PHE A 123 -1.63 2.97 9.16
C PHE A 123 -2.17 4.00 10.15
N TYR A 124 -3.00 4.93 9.67
CA TYR A 124 -3.66 5.93 10.50
C TYR A 124 -4.44 5.29 11.65
N ASN A 125 -5.27 4.28 11.36
CA ASN A 125 -6.09 3.61 12.38
C ASN A 125 -5.24 2.98 13.49
N LYS A 126 -4.12 2.34 13.12
CA LYS A 126 -3.23 1.68 14.08
C LYS A 126 -2.40 2.66 14.92
N ASN A 127 -2.02 3.81 14.36
CA ASN A 127 -1.08 4.74 14.97
C ASN A 127 -1.73 6.09 15.34
N LYS A 128 -3.07 6.15 15.38
CA LYS A 128 -3.82 7.40 15.60
C LYS A 128 -3.39 8.09 16.91
N GLY A 129 -3.11 7.33 17.96
CA GLY A 129 -2.68 7.83 19.26
C GLY A 129 -1.32 8.55 19.23
N ASP A 130 -0.46 8.22 18.26
CA ASP A 130 0.88 8.80 18.13
C ASP A 130 0.90 10.10 17.30
N LEU A 131 -0.23 10.44 16.66
CA LEU A 131 -0.39 11.64 15.85
C LEU A 131 -0.92 12.80 16.70
N ASN A 132 -0.18 13.91 16.75
CA ASN A 132 -0.62 15.10 17.48
C ASN A 132 -1.83 15.80 16.81
N LYS A 133 -2.02 15.59 15.50
CA LYS A 133 -3.14 16.18 14.75
C LYS A 133 -3.82 15.11 13.89
N GLN A 134 -4.98 14.65 14.35
CA GLN A 134 -5.66 13.49 13.77
C GLN A 134 -6.71 13.85 12.72
N ARG A 135 -7.04 15.13 12.54
CA ARG A 135 -8.10 15.57 11.61
C ARG A 135 -7.75 15.33 10.15
N TYR A 136 -6.47 15.46 9.78
CA TYR A 136 -6.03 15.40 8.39
C TYR A 136 -5.06 14.25 8.17
N VAL A 137 -5.29 13.53 7.07
CA VAL A 137 -4.34 12.56 6.50
C VAL A 137 -4.00 13.05 5.11
N SER A 138 -2.71 13.08 4.77
CA SER A 138 -2.28 13.46 3.42
C SER A 138 -1.59 12.29 2.70
N ILE A 139 -1.76 12.24 1.38
CA ILE A 139 -1.18 11.22 0.51
C ILE A 139 -0.55 11.92 -0.69
N ALA A 140 0.73 11.70 -0.95
CA ALA A 140 1.33 11.95 -2.26
C ALA A 140 1.40 10.62 -3.03
N ASP A 141 0.67 10.53 -4.14
CA ASP A 141 0.69 9.36 -5.02
C ASP A 141 1.67 9.57 -6.18
N TYR A 142 2.91 9.09 -6.01
CA TYR A 142 3.94 9.19 -7.05
C TYR A 142 3.84 8.11 -8.13
N SER A 143 2.73 7.35 -8.20
CA SER A 143 2.36 6.61 -9.41
C SER A 143 1.81 7.51 -10.53
N GLN A 144 1.50 8.76 -10.21
CA GLN A 144 0.92 9.76 -11.10
C GLN A 144 1.95 10.82 -11.51
N ARG A 145 1.80 11.40 -12.70
CA ARG A 145 2.69 12.46 -13.21
C ARG A 145 2.57 13.73 -12.37
N SER A 146 3.65 14.51 -12.28
CA SER A 146 3.71 15.70 -11.44
C SER A 146 2.79 16.85 -11.88
N ASN A 147 2.37 16.85 -13.14
CA ASN A 147 1.35 17.77 -13.63
C ASN A 147 -0.09 17.40 -13.24
N GLN A 148 -0.30 16.24 -12.63
CA GLN A 148 -1.58 15.84 -12.06
C GLN A 148 -1.66 16.29 -10.59
N LYS A 149 -2.89 16.52 -10.12
CA LYS A 149 -3.16 16.83 -8.70
C LYS A 149 -3.05 15.56 -7.84
N ARG A 150 -1.82 15.06 -7.69
CA ARG A 150 -1.45 13.79 -7.05
C ARG A 150 -1.20 13.88 -5.54
N PHE A 151 -1.39 15.06 -4.95
CA PHE A 151 -1.36 15.25 -3.50
C PHE A 151 -2.78 15.41 -2.97
N TYR A 152 -3.18 14.55 -2.05
CA TYR A 152 -4.52 14.49 -1.49
C TYR A 152 -4.45 14.85 0.00
N ILE A 153 -5.27 15.80 0.46
CA ILE A 153 -5.53 16.04 1.89
C ILE A 153 -6.95 15.57 2.18
N LEU A 154 -7.05 14.56 3.03
CA LEU A 154 -8.29 13.95 3.47
C LEU A 154 -8.70 14.57 4.81
N ASP A 155 -9.86 15.22 4.85
CA ASP A 155 -10.48 15.63 6.11
C ASP A 155 -11.23 14.43 6.69
N MET A 156 -10.67 13.82 7.74
CA MET A 156 -11.19 12.60 8.37
C MET A 156 -12.52 12.83 9.10
N GLN A 157 -12.90 14.08 9.36
CA GLN A 157 -14.15 14.43 10.04
C GLN A 157 -15.28 14.63 9.03
N THR A 158 -15.01 15.32 7.93
CA THR A 158 -16.05 15.74 6.97
C THR A 158 -16.08 14.89 5.68
N GLY A 159 -15.02 14.12 5.43
CA GLY A 159 -14.83 13.36 4.20
C GLY A 159 -14.50 14.23 2.98
N GLN A 160 -14.19 15.53 3.17
CA GLN A 160 -13.74 16.40 2.08
C GLN A 160 -12.32 16.02 1.64
N VAL A 161 -12.04 16.21 0.34
CA VAL A 161 -10.71 15.99 -0.24
C VAL A 161 -10.25 17.28 -0.93
N ARG A 162 -9.10 17.79 -0.50
CA ARG A 162 -8.35 18.81 -1.23
C ARG A 162 -7.27 18.13 -2.08
N LYS A 163 -7.10 18.57 -3.32
CA LYS A 163 -6.12 18.00 -4.27
C LYS A 163 -5.19 19.07 -4.79
N GLU A 164 -3.89 18.81 -4.78
CA GLU A 164 -2.84 19.71 -5.25
C GLU A 164 -1.80 18.98 -6.07
N LYS A 165 -1.02 19.72 -6.87
CA LYS A 165 0.21 19.20 -7.46
C LYS A 165 1.33 19.21 -6.41
N VAL A 166 2.27 18.29 -6.55
CA VAL A 166 3.44 18.22 -5.67
C VAL A 166 4.63 17.69 -6.47
N SER A 167 5.79 18.33 -6.33
CA SER A 167 7.05 17.83 -6.88
C SER A 167 7.55 16.62 -6.09
N HIS A 168 8.49 15.91 -6.68
CA HIS A 168 9.22 14.85 -5.99
C HIS A 168 10.72 15.15 -6.02
N GLY A 169 11.50 14.43 -5.23
CA GLY A 169 12.95 14.51 -5.25
C GLY A 169 13.56 13.68 -6.36
N SER A 170 14.43 14.27 -7.15
CA SER A 170 15.21 13.55 -8.17
C SER A 170 16.64 13.26 -7.73
N GLY A 171 17.08 13.86 -6.62
CA GLY A 171 18.51 13.93 -6.27
C GLY A 171 19.32 14.68 -7.33
N ASP A 172 20.59 14.87 -7.05
CA ASP A 172 21.56 15.52 -7.91
C ASP A 172 22.96 15.02 -7.59
N LYS A 173 23.54 14.33 -8.57
CA LYS A 173 24.92 13.89 -8.54
C LYS A 173 25.68 14.61 -9.65
N ASN A 174 26.46 15.62 -9.28
CA ASN A 174 27.27 16.42 -10.21
C ASN A 174 26.45 17.01 -11.38
N GLY A 175 25.23 17.48 -11.11
CA GLY A 175 24.31 18.03 -12.11
C GLY A 175 23.30 17.02 -12.65
N THR A 176 23.53 15.72 -12.45
CA THR A 176 22.66 14.66 -12.97
C THR A 176 21.51 14.36 -12.00
N LYS A 177 20.27 14.50 -12.48
CA LYS A 177 19.02 14.27 -11.75
C LYS A 177 18.52 12.84 -11.98
N SER A 178 18.97 11.88 -11.18
CA SER A 178 18.74 10.47 -11.48
C SER A 178 17.35 9.93 -11.13
N GLY A 179 16.58 10.62 -10.29
CA GLY A 179 15.24 10.20 -9.86
C GLY A 179 14.09 10.61 -10.79
N ASP A 180 14.37 11.43 -11.79
CA ASP A 180 13.48 11.82 -12.90
C ASP A 180 14.40 12.44 -13.96
N LEU A 181 14.96 11.57 -14.82
CA LEU A 181 16.09 11.94 -15.69
C LEU A 181 15.64 12.77 -16.88
N ASP A 182 14.53 12.38 -17.50
CA ASP A 182 13.94 13.02 -18.66
C ASP A 182 12.98 14.16 -18.31
N HIS A 183 12.73 14.39 -17.02
CA HIS A 183 11.85 15.44 -16.50
C HIS A 183 10.40 15.27 -16.99
N ASP A 184 9.94 14.02 -17.07
CA ASP A 184 8.56 13.71 -17.44
C ASP A 184 7.57 13.82 -16.26
N GLY A 185 8.10 14.13 -15.07
CA GLY A 185 7.35 14.33 -13.83
C GLY A 185 7.06 13.04 -13.06
N MET A 186 7.59 11.91 -13.50
CA MET A 186 7.50 10.63 -12.82
C MET A 186 8.72 10.35 -11.95
N ILE A 187 8.49 9.63 -10.85
CA ILE A 187 9.60 9.10 -10.07
C ILE A 187 10.16 7.84 -10.73
N ASP A 188 11.40 7.91 -11.20
CA ASP A 188 12.11 6.79 -11.84
C ASP A 188 12.98 6.02 -10.85
N LYS A 189 13.56 6.73 -9.88
CA LYS A 189 14.45 6.14 -8.86
C LYS A 189 14.20 6.78 -7.52
N CYS A 190 14.37 5.95 -6.48
CA CYS A 190 14.50 6.41 -5.11
C CYS A 190 15.87 5.98 -4.58
N HIS A 191 16.63 6.94 -4.09
CA HIS A 191 17.87 6.71 -3.39
C HIS A 191 17.98 7.74 -2.27
N HIS A 192 18.28 7.27 -1.07
CA HIS A 192 18.60 8.13 0.06
C HIS A 192 19.82 7.54 0.76
N GLY A 193 20.89 8.32 0.83
CA GLY A 193 22.10 7.95 1.56
C GLY A 193 22.02 8.41 3.01
N ASN A 194 22.94 7.97 3.84
CA ASN A 194 23.03 8.40 5.24
C ASN A 194 23.66 9.81 5.39
N ASN A 195 24.18 10.37 4.30
CA ASN A 195 24.85 11.66 4.30
C ASN A 195 23.85 12.80 4.02
N ILE A 196 23.49 13.54 5.07
CA ILE A 196 22.62 14.73 5.00
C ILE A 196 23.12 15.82 4.05
N THR A 197 24.43 15.90 3.81
CA THR A 197 25.01 16.91 2.92
C THR A 197 24.97 16.50 1.45
N SER A 198 24.67 15.23 1.18
CA SER A 198 24.55 14.71 -0.18
C SER A 198 23.30 15.28 -0.85
N ARG A 199 23.49 15.91 -2.01
CA ARG A 199 22.38 16.32 -2.88
C ARG A 199 21.81 15.14 -3.67
N GLU A 200 22.38 13.94 -3.53
CA GLU A 200 21.92 12.73 -4.23
C GLU A 200 20.61 12.15 -3.65
N ASN A 201 20.16 12.66 -2.50
CA ASN A 201 18.93 12.23 -1.86
C ASN A 201 17.69 12.52 -2.73
N MET A 202 16.82 11.53 -2.84
CA MET A 202 15.58 11.54 -3.61
C MET A 202 14.38 11.43 -2.67
N THR A 203 13.17 11.32 -3.24
CA THR A 203 11.95 11.09 -2.45
C THR A 203 12.09 9.85 -1.59
N ARG A 204 11.71 9.98 -0.32
CA ARG A 204 11.59 8.85 0.61
C ARG A 204 10.16 8.30 0.58
N ALA A 205 10.05 6.98 0.51
CA ALA A 205 8.77 6.28 0.62
C ALA A 205 8.25 6.30 2.06
N GLY A 206 7.01 5.85 2.25
CA GLY A 206 6.48 5.50 3.57
C GLY A 206 5.74 6.63 4.29
N PHE A 207 5.50 6.41 5.57
CA PHE A 207 4.67 7.25 6.42
C PHE A 207 5.52 8.27 7.17
N PHE A 208 4.98 9.47 7.35
CA PHE A 208 5.61 10.56 8.08
C PHE A 208 4.61 11.24 9.01
N MET A 209 5.10 11.78 10.11
CA MET A 209 4.37 12.76 10.92
C MET A 209 4.94 14.15 10.66
N THR A 210 4.08 15.09 10.30
CA THR A 210 4.46 16.51 10.20
C THR A 210 4.70 17.13 11.58
N LYS A 211 5.53 18.16 11.66
CA LYS A 211 5.96 18.78 12.92
C LYS A 211 5.79 20.31 12.90
N GLU A 212 6.64 21.03 13.61
CA GLU A 212 6.70 22.49 13.59
C GLU A 212 7.27 23.05 12.28
N LEU A 213 7.00 24.34 12.07
CA LEU A 213 7.62 25.11 11.00
C LEU A 213 9.13 25.28 11.26
N TYR A 214 9.89 25.35 10.18
CA TYR A 214 11.33 25.45 10.17
C TYR A 214 11.79 26.57 9.26
N LYS A 215 12.85 27.25 9.68
CA LYS A 215 13.55 28.27 8.90
C LYS A 215 14.94 27.77 8.50
N SER A 216 15.10 27.46 7.22
CA SER A 216 16.42 27.22 6.62
C SER A 216 17.08 28.52 6.21
N LYS A 217 18.21 28.86 6.86
CA LYS A 217 19.08 29.97 6.44
C LYS A 217 19.75 29.72 5.08
N LYS A 218 19.96 28.45 4.71
CA LYS A 218 20.65 28.05 3.45
C LYS A 218 19.79 28.26 2.20
N HIS A 219 18.49 28.54 2.37
CA HIS A 219 17.53 28.67 1.26
C HIS A 219 16.90 30.06 1.15
N GLU A 220 17.53 31.10 1.71
CA GLU A 220 17.08 32.50 1.58
C GLU A 220 17.51 33.16 0.24
N ARG A 221 17.99 32.37 -0.73
CA ARG A 221 18.51 32.89 -2.01
C ARG A 221 17.38 33.48 -2.88
N MET A 222 17.66 34.62 -3.50
CA MET A 222 16.82 35.24 -4.53
C MET A 222 17.22 34.73 -5.93
N LYS A 223 16.23 34.63 -6.83
CA LYS A 223 16.37 34.26 -8.24
C LYS A 223 15.66 35.29 -9.10
N SER A 224 16.24 35.62 -10.25
CA SER A 224 15.54 36.39 -11.28
C SER A 224 14.79 35.43 -12.20
N VAL A 225 13.48 35.59 -12.30
CA VAL A 225 12.60 34.80 -13.19
C VAL A 225 11.75 35.80 -13.98
N ASN A 226 11.88 35.80 -15.29
CA ASN A 226 11.16 36.73 -16.19
C ASN A 226 11.28 38.20 -15.76
N GLY A 227 12.47 38.63 -15.31
CA GLY A 227 12.74 39.99 -14.85
C GLY A 227 12.25 40.31 -13.43
N LYS A 228 11.59 39.38 -12.74
CA LYS A 228 11.13 39.53 -11.35
C LYS A 228 12.05 38.78 -10.38
N GLN A 229 12.39 39.43 -9.26
CA GLN A 229 13.09 38.76 -8.16
C GLN A 229 12.10 37.89 -7.36
N VAL A 230 12.33 36.59 -7.34
CA VAL A 230 11.56 35.60 -6.57
C VAL A 230 12.46 34.89 -5.58
N ARG A 231 11.90 34.46 -4.44
CA ARG A 231 12.65 33.62 -3.49
C ARG A 231 12.69 32.21 -4.00
N GLU A 232 13.86 31.57 -3.88
CA GLU A 232 13.97 30.17 -4.25
C GLU A 232 13.11 29.28 -3.33
N TRP A 233 13.15 29.51 -2.03
CA TRP A 233 12.20 28.94 -1.09
C TRP A 233 11.35 30.08 -0.50
N PRO A 234 10.10 30.24 -0.96
CA PRO A 234 9.15 31.18 -0.40
C PRO A 234 8.96 30.97 1.10
N TYR A 235 8.60 32.05 1.79
CA TYR A 235 8.20 31.95 3.18
C TYR A 235 6.75 31.47 3.28
N LEU A 236 6.48 30.73 4.35
CA LEU A 236 5.19 30.14 4.68
C LEU A 236 4.41 31.01 5.66
N ASP A 237 5.10 31.86 6.41
CA ASP A 237 4.51 32.75 7.42
C ASP A 237 5.34 34.04 7.61
N SER A 238 4.82 34.94 8.46
CA SER A 238 5.47 36.20 8.83
C SER A 238 6.79 36.02 9.58
N ASN A 239 6.99 34.87 10.23
CA ASN A 239 8.22 34.53 10.94
C ASN A 239 9.34 34.04 10.01
N LYS A 240 9.12 34.10 8.70
CA LYS A 240 10.07 33.70 7.66
C LYS A 240 10.42 32.21 7.71
N ASN A 241 9.52 31.37 8.21
CA ASN A 241 9.66 29.93 8.09
C ASN A 241 9.48 29.54 6.62
N ASN A 242 10.22 28.54 6.15
CA ASN A 242 10.23 28.10 4.75
C ASN A 242 10.16 26.59 4.57
N GLY A 243 9.93 25.83 5.65
CA GLY A 243 9.64 24.41 5.57
C GLY A 243 8.81 23.92 6.74
N LEU A 244 8.17 22.77 6.57
CA LEU A 244 7.47 22.02 7.61
C LEU A 244 8.24 20.74 7.89
N ARG A 245 8.76 20.56 9.11
CA ARG A 245 9.52 19.36 9.48
C ARG A 245 8.68 18.10 9.38
N MET A 246 9.34 17.00 9.05
CA MET A 246 8.73 15.68 8.97
C MET A 246 9.57 14.64 9.69
N VAL A 247 8.90 13.78 10.47
CA VAL A 247 9.49 12.62 11.13
C VAL A 247 9.09 11.39 10.35
N GLY A 248 10.05 10.53 10.01
CA GLY A 248 9.76 9.24 9.41
C GLY A 248 9.11 8.29 10.41
N LEU A 249 8.08 7.58 9.95
CA LEU A 249 7.35 6.57 10.72
C LEU A 249 7.43 5.18 10.08
N SER A 250 8.27 5.02 9.05
CA SER A 250 8.49 3.74 8.38
C SER A 250 9.92 3.26 8.61
N PRO A 251 10.13 2.35 9.58
CA PRO A 251 11.42 1.74 9.88
C PRO A 251 12.14 1.22 8.65
N GLU A 252 13.44 1.48 8.58
CA GLU A 252 14.38 1.17 7.49
C GLU A 252 14.02 1.77 6.12
N VAL A 253 13.08 2.70 6.09
CA VAL A 253 12.63 3.36 4.85
C VAL A 253 12.81 4.87 4.96
N ASN A 254 12.44 5.49 6.08
CA ASN A 254 12.49 6.94 6.20
C ASN A 254 12.85 7.47 7.61
N ASP A 255 13.39 6.63 8.50
CA ASP A 255 13.71 6.99 9.89
C ASP A 255 14.58 8.24 9.99
N GLU A 256 15.52 8.39 9.08
CA GLU A 256 16.47 9.48 9.06
C GLU A 256 15.91 10.77 8.46
N ALA A 257 14.65 10.81 8.04
CA ALA A 257 14.06 11.96 7.37
C ALA A 257 14.16 13.26 8.17
N LEU A 258 13.87 13.23 9.47
CA LEU A 258 13.99 14.42 10.32
C LEU A 258 15.45 14.85 10.46
N ALA A 259 16.32 13.88 10.76
CA ALA A 259 17.75 14.12 10.95
C ALA A 259 18.37 14.68 9.67
N GLN A 260 17.90 14.24 8.50
CA GLN A 260 18.36 14.70 7.19
C GLN A 260 17.67 15.97 6.66
N GLY A 261 16.82 16.60 7.47
CA GLY A 261 16.21 17.88 7.11
C GLY A 261 15.16 17.78 6.01
N VAL A 262 14.48 16.63 5.87
CA VAL A 262 13.35 16.49 4.95
C VAL A 262 12.18 17.33 5.47
N VAL A 263 11.65 18.19 4.60
CA VAL A 263 10.55 19.10 4.91
C VAL A 263 9.52 19.14 3.78
N MET A 264 8.27 19.53 4.07
CA MET A 264 7.37 20.07 3.03
C MET A 264 7.65 21.57 2.85
N HIS A 265 7.73 22.07 1.61
CA HIS A 265 7.98 23.49 1.36
C HIS A 265 7.34 24.01 0.07
N GLY A 266 7.30 25.33 -0.11
CA GLY A 266 7.00 25.95 -1.40
C GLY A 266 8.26 26.08 -2.26
N ALA A 267 8.12 26.11 -3.58
CA ALA A 267 9.25 26.26 -4.48
C ALA A 267 8.89 27.02 -5.76
N TRP A 268 9.68 28.06 -6.07
CA TRP A 268 9.49 28.89 -7.27
C TRP A 268 9.50 28.08 -8.57
N TYR A 269 10.28 26.99 -8.62
CA TYR A 269 10.42 26.16 -9.82
C TYR A 269 9.14 25.36 -10.14
N ASN A 270 8.15 25.36 -9.25
CA ASN A 270 6.83 24.79 -9.50
C ASN A 270 5.87 25.81 -10.12
N ASP A 271 6.21 27.10 -10.15
CA ASP A 271 5.31 28.16 -10.64
C ASP A 271 5.48 28.45 -12.14
N VAL A 272 6.43 27.79 -12.80
CA VAL A 272 6.88 28.13 -14.16
C VAL A 272 6.42 27.13 -15.23
N SER A 273 5.94 25.95 -14.84
CA SER A 273 5.57 24.85 -15.76
C SER A 273 4.44 24.02 -15.18
N ASP A 274 3.68 23.37 -16.05
CA ASP A 274 2.63 22.42 -15.66
C ASP A 274 3.21 21.17 -14.98
N ILE A 275 4.33 20.65 -15.51
CA ILE A 275 5.15 19.61 -14.88
C ILE A 275 5.93 20.27 -13.76
N MET A 276 5.68 19.84 -12.52
CA MET A 276 6.38 20.33 -11.33
C MET A 276 7.86 20.00 -11.42
N GLY A 277 8.70 20.91 -10.92
CA GLY A 277 10.15 20.73 -10.93
C GLY A 277 10.63 19.63 -9.98
N ARG A 278 11.95 19.58 -9.77
CA ARG A 278 12.62 18.49 -9.06
C ARG A 278 13.33 18.99 -7.80
N SER A 279 12.99 18.41 -6.65
CA SER A 279 13.62 18.72 -5.37
C SER A 279 14.80 17.78 -5.05
N TYR A 280 15.41 17.94 -3.88
CA TYR A 280 16.42 17.01 -3.32
C TYR A 280 15.82 16.00 -2.32
N GLY A 281 14.55 15.62 -2.52
CA GLY A 281 13.86 14.62 -1.69
C GLY A 281 12.66 15.14 -0.91
N CYS A 282 12.45 16.45 -0.90
CA CYS A 282 11.33 17.10 -0.24
C CYS A 282 10.09 17.15 -1.15
N PRO A 283 8.88 16.84 -0.66
CA PRO A 283 7.65 17.24 -1.35
C PRO A 283 7.58 18.77 -1.38
N ALA A 284 7.48 19.36 -2.57
CA ALA A 284 7.37 20.80 -2.72
C ALA A 284 6.16 21.19 -3.56
N PHE A 285 5.58 22.34 -3.23
CA PHE A 285 4.35 22.85 -3.83
C PHE A 285 4.63 24.14 -4.61
N GLU A 286 3.66 24.56 -5.40
CA GLU A 286 3.59 25.93 -5.93
C GLU A 286 3.65 26.94 -4.78
N SER A 287 4.30 28.08 -5.03
CA SER A 287 4.63 29.07 -3.99
C SER A 287 3.39 29.59 -3.27
N ASP A 288 2.31 29.84 -4.00
CA ASP A 288 1.06 30.40 -3.45
C ASP A 288 0.18 29.33 -2.78
N ILE A 289 0.36 28.06 -3.13
CA ILE A 289 -0.39 26.93 -2.57
C ILE A 289 0.23 26.47 -1.24
N ALA A 290 1.57 26.48 -1.15
CA ALA A 290 2.31 25.91 -0.03
C ALA A 290 1.87 26.42 1.35
N PRO A 291 1.65 27.74 1.60
CA PRO A 291 1.26 28.22 2.93
C PRO A 291 -0.02 27.57 3.46
N SER A 292 -1.05 27.46 2.61
CA SER A 292 -2.36 26.90 3.00
C SER A 292 -2.31 25.39 3.22
N VAL A 293 -1.55 24.66 2.38
CA VAL A 293 -1.33 23.21 2.55
C VAL A 293 -0.60 22.94 3.86
N ILE A 294 0.49 23.66 4.10
CA ILE A 294 1.33 23.46 5.27
C ILE A 294 0.61 23.88 6.56
N ASP A 295 -0.16 24.97 6.55
CA ASP A 295 -0.97 25.34 7.71
C ASP A 295 -2.03 24.27 8.07
N THR A 296 -2.64 23.66 7.04
CA THR A 296 -3.58 22.55 7.22
C THR A 296 -2.91 21.35 7.88
N LEU A 297 -1.69 21.01 7.48
CA LEU A 297 -1.01 19.78 7.91
C LEU A 297 -0.15 19.94 9.15
N ARG A 298 0.39 21.14 9.44
CA ARG A 298 1.36 21.35 10.52
C ARG A 298 0.86 20.90 11.88
N GLY A 299 1.81 20.49 12.72
CA GLY A 299 1.55 20.12 14.10
C GLY A 299 1.10 18.67 14.32
N GLY A 300 1.45 17.73 13.43
CA GLY A 300 1.31 16.30 13.71
C GLY A 300 0.36 15.50 12.82
N SER A 301 0.01 16.01 11.65
CA SER A 301 -0.80 15.25 10.69
C SER A 301 0.02 14.16 10.03
N LEU A 302 -0.64 13.07 9.65
CA LEU A 302 -0.05 11.98 8.88
C LEU A 302 0.17 12.40 7.42
N TYR A 303 1.33 12.06 6.88
CA TYR A 303 1.65 12.15 5.46
C TYR A 303 2.11 10.78 4.96
N TYR A 304 1.52 10.32 3.87
CA TYR A 304 1.92 9.09 3.19
C TYR A 304 2.56 9.40 1.84
N SER A 305 3.83 9.06 1.69
CA SER A 305 4.60 9.13 0.45
C SER A 305 4.50 7.77 -0.27
N TYR A 306 3.52 7.62 -1.15
CA TYR A 306 3.30 6.39 -1.89
C TYR A 306 4.13 6.37 -3.18
N THR A 307 5.10 5.47 -3.26
CA THR A 307 6.11 5.43 -4.34
C THR A 307 6.20 4.05 -4.97
N PRO A 308 5.19 3.57 -5.69
CA PRO A 308 5.17 2.19 -6.20
C PRO A 308 6.26 1.89 -7.23
N ARG A 309 6.78 2.89 -7.95
CA ARG A 309 7.92 2.74 -8.86
C ARG A 309 9.26 2.51 -8.13
N CYS A 310 9.29 2.69 -6.81
CA CYS A 310 10.43 2.39 -5.96
C CYS A 310 10.17 1.10 -5.19
N GLU A 311 10.07 -0.01 -5.94
CA GLU A 311 9.52 -1.29 -5.48
C GLU A 311 10.15 -1.82 -4.18
N ILE A 312 11.47 -1.74 -4.06
CA ILE A 312 12.19 -2.22 -2.86
C ILE A 312 11.72 -1.47 -1.60
N LEU A 313 11.65 -0.13 -1.68
CA LEU A 313 11.23 0.70 -0.55
C LEU A 313 9.73 0.54 -0.28
N GLN A 314 8.91 0.55 -1.33
CA GLN A 314 7.47 0.36 -1.19
C GLN A 314 7.13 -1.00 -0.60
N SER A 315 7.84 -2.07 -0.97
CA SER A 315 7.68 -3.41 -0.40
C SER A 315 7.99 -3.44 1.09
N LYS A 316 9.05 -2.74 1.54
CA LYS A 316 9.36 -2.59 2.97
C LYS A 316 8.22 -1.89 3.72
N VAL A 317 7.66 -0.82 3.16
CA VAL A 317 6.48 -0.14 3.73
C VAL A 317 5.29 -1.09 3.83
N GLU A 318 4.97 -1.82 2.76
CA GLU A 318 3.84 -2.74 2.72
C GLU A 318 3.97 -3.90 3.73
N LYS A 319 5.19 -4.36 4.01
CA LYS A 319 5.47 -5.36 5.07
C LYS A 319 5.16 -4.84 6.47
N GLN A 320 5.17 -3.53 6.70
CA GLN A 320 4.86 -2.92 8.00
C GLN A 320 3.36 -2.76 8.22
N ILE A 321 2.56 -2.74 7.15
CA ILE A 321 1.10 -2.60 7.18
C ILE A 321 0.37 -3.87 6.70
N LYS A 322 0.88 -5.06 7.04
CA LYS A 322 0.24 -6.35 6.68
C LYS A 322 -1.24 -6.36 7.07
N GLY A 323 -2.09 -6.70 6.11
CA GLY A 323 -3.56 -6.71 6.27
C GLY A 323 -4.28 -5.46 5.77
N TRP A 324 -3.55 -4.46 5.26
CA TRP A 324 -4.15 -3.25 4.67
C TRP A 324 -5.16 -3.54 3.56
N GLN A 325 -5.03 -4.67 2.85
CA GLN A 325 -5.93 -5.06 1.77
C GLN A 325 -7.38 -5.21 2.23
N GLY A 326 -7.59 -5.67 3.47
CA GLY A 326 -8.91 -5.81 4.09
C GLY A 326 -9.44 -4.51 4.70
N MET A 327 -8.68 -3.42 4.65
CA MET A 327 -9.10 -2.12 5.19
C MET A 327 -10.29 -1.58 4.40
N CYS A 328 -11.39 -1.27 5.07
CA CYS A 328 -12.63 -0.79 4.45
C CYS A 328 -13.12 -1.69 3.30
N ALA A 329 -12.96 -3.02 3.45
CA ALA A 329 -13.58 -3.97 2.54
C ALA A 329 -15.10 -3.89 2.69
N SER A 330 -15.79 -3.77 1.55
CA SER A 330 -17.24 -3.86 1.40
C SER A 330 -17.70 -5.30 1.37
#